data_AF-A0A3A4F4B8-F1
#
_entry.id   AF-A0A3A4F4B8-F1
#
_cell.length_a   1.000
_cell.length_b   1.000
_cell.length_c   1.000
_cell.angle_alpha   90.00
_cell.angle_beta   90.00
_cell.angle_gamma   90.00
#
_symmetry.space_group_name_H-M   'P 1'
#
loop_
_entity.id
_entity.type
_entity.pdbx_description
1 polymer ?
#
loop_
_entity_poly.entity_id
_entity_poly.type
_entity_poly.pdbx_seq_one_letter_code
_entity_poly.pdbx_strand_id
1 'polypeptide(L)'
;MDKTLIGKKRRVRKVNRILGETYPYAVAELDFGNPFELLVATVLSAQTTDVRVNSITPELFSRYPDAAAMAAAEESELSELIRPTGFYQAKTRSLLGLAHALVEAHDGEVPADLEALVRLPGVGRKTAFVVLGNAFNRPGLTVDTHFGRLARRLGMTEQTDPVKVEHAVAELFEPKDWTDLSHRLIYHGRRVCHSRRPACGACPVAHLCPSYGTGETDAEAARQLLKYELAPGREELHHKLMQGFTRRQLRSEGYPLSA
;
A
#
# COMPACT_ATOMS: atom_id res chain seq x y z
N MET A 1 23.88 0.85 -19.15
CA MET A 1 22.49 0.36 -18.97
C MET A 1 21.57 1.00 -19.99
N ASP A 2 20.52 0.28 -20.41
CA ASP A 2 19.71 0.50 -21.61
C ASP A 2 19.54 1.96 -22.05
N LYS A 3 20.18 2.31 -23.18
CA LYS A 3 20.14 3.67 -23.76
C LYS A 3 18.80 3.99 -24.45
N THR A 4 17.89 3.02 -24.60
CA THR A 4 16.63 3.17 -25.34
C THR A 4 15.41 2.98 -24.45
N LEU A 5 14.29 3.64 -24.80
CA LEU A 5 13.00 3.47 -24.12
C LEU A 5 12.53 2.01 -24.14
N ILE A 6 12.75 1.29 -25.25
CA ILE A 6 12.38 -0.12 -25.39
C ILE A 6 13.17 -0.99 -24.40
N GLY A 7 14.50 -0.79 -24.31
CA GLY A 7 15.33 -1.51 -23.34
C GLY A 7 14.87 -1.24 -21.90
N LYS A 8 14.60 0.03 -21.58
CA LYS A 8 14.03 0.43 -20.28
C LYS A 8 12.72 -0.31 -19.99
N LYS A 9 11.74 -0.30 -20.91
CA LYS A 9 10.45 -1.00 -20.75
C LYS A 9 10.65 -2.50 -20.51
N ARG A 10 11.49 -3.17 -21.31
CA ARG A 10 11.79 -4.60 -21.15
C ARG A 10 12.37 -4.92 -19.77
N ARG A 11 13.35 -4.13 -19.32
CA ARG A 11 14.01 -4.31 -18.02
C ARG A 11 13.04 -4.12 -16.86
N VAL A 12 12.29 -3.01 -16.82
CA VAL A 12 11.40 -2.72 -15.69
C VAL A 12 10.19 -3.65 -15.64
N ARG A 13 9.71 -4.13 -16.79
CA ARG A 13 8.67 -5.18 -16.85
C ARG A 13 9.19 -6.54 -16.36
N LYS A 14 10.45 -6.89 -16.70
CA LYS A 14 11.11 -8.08 -16.13
C LYS A 14 11.27 -7.97 -14.61
N VAL A 15 11.62 -6.78 -14.10
CA VAL A 15 11.65 -6.50 -12.64
C VAL A 15 10.26 -6.74 -12.03
N ASN A 16 9.19 -6.18 -12.61
CA ASN A 16 7.83 -6.37 -12.10
C ASN A 16 7.43 -7.86 -12.05
N ARG A 17 7.81 -8.65 -13.05
CA ARG A 17 7.56 -10.10 -13.06
C ARG A 17 8.27 -10.82 -11.92
N ILE A 18 9.57 -10.56 -11.72
CA ILE A 18 10.33 -11.17 -10.62
C ILE A 18 9.74 -10.76 -9.26
N LEU A 19 9.34 -9.49 -9.10
CA LEU A 19 8.68 -9.06 -7.88
C LEU A 19 7.30 -9.71 -7.68
N GLY A 20 6.59 -10.03 -8.76
CA GLY A 20 5.34 -10.81 -8.70
C GLY A 20 5.56 -12.25 -8.26
N GLU A 21 6.67 -12.86 -8.68
CA GLU A 21 7.09 -14.21 -8.20
C GLU A 21 7.59 -14.16 -6.74
N THR A 22 8.21 -13.05 -6.34
CA THR A 22 8.72 -12.86 -4.96
C THR A 22 7.59 -12.59 -3.96
N TYR A 23 6.57 -11.86 -4.39
CA TYR A 23 5.43 -11.45 -3.56
C TYR A 23 4.10 -11.79 -4.26
N PRO A 24 3.78 -13.07 -4.52
CA PRO A 24 2.52 -13.45 -5.17
C PRO A 24 1.30 -13.09 -4.32
N TYR A 25 1.52 -12.87 -3.01
CA TYR A 25 0.54 -12.45 -2.01
C TYR A 25 0.51 -10.93 -1.77
N ALA A 26 1.13 -10.11 -2.63
CA ALA A 26 1.16 -8.66 -2.45
C ALA A 26 -0.23 -8.04 -2.70
N VAL A 27 -0.84 -7.53 -1.63
CA VAL A 27 -2.15 -6.85 -1.63
C VAL A 27 -2.07 -5.60 -0.74
N ALA A 28 -3.14 -4.81 -0.64
CA ALA A 28 -3.23 -3.81 0.42
C ALA A 28 -3.06 -4.46 1.80
N GLU A 29 -2.15 -3.93 2.64
CA GLU A 29 -1.88 -4.50 3.97
C GLU A 29 -2.88 -4.05 5.05
N LEU A 30 -3.87 -3.22 4.68
CA LEU A 30 -5.04 -2.85 5.47
C LEU A 30 -6.10 -3.96 5.40
N ASP A 31 -6.72 -4.30 6.52
CA ASP A 31 -7.79 -5.29 6.55
C ASP A 31 -9.15 -4.63 6.26
N PHE A 32 -9.91 -5.19 5.31
CA PHE A 32 -11.24 -4.71 4.92
C PHE A 32 -12.09 -5.84 4.34
N GLY A 33 -13.40 -5.75 4.46
CA GLY A 33 -14.39 -6.66 3.87
C GLY A 33 -15.20 -6.05 2.72
N ASN A 34 -15.22 -4.72 2.59
CA ASN A 34 -15.99 -4.00 1.57
C ASN A 34 -15.32 -2.65 1.20
N PRO A 35 -15.81 -1.94 0.16
CA PRO A 35 -15.23 -0.66 -0.27
C PRO A 35 -15.25 0.44 0.80
N PHE A 36 -16.29 0.50 1.63
CA PHE A 36 -16.41 1.50 2.71
C PHE A 36 -15.34 1.29 3.78
N GLU A 37 -15.16 0.05 4.24
CA GLU A 37 -14.10 -0.29 5.20
C GLU A 37 -12.71 0.06 4.65
N LEU A 38 -12.43 -0.26 3.39
CA LEU A 38 -11.14 0.10 2.77
C LEU A 38 -10.93 1.62 2.72
N LEU A 39 -11.96 2.36 2.34
CA LEU A 39 -11.90 3.82 2.27
C LEU A 39 -11.59 4.43 3.64
N VAL A 40 -12.34 4.03 4.67
CA VAL A 40 -12.14 4.48 6.06
C VAL A 40 -10.74 4.08 6.56
N ALA A 41 -10.33 2.83 6.36
CA ALA A 41 -9.02 2.34 6.79
C ALA A 41 -7.87 3.12 6.11
N THR A 42 -8.03 3.48 4.83
CA THR A 42 -7.02 4.24 4.08
C THR A 42 -6.94 5.70 4.54
N VAL A 43 -8.06 6.32 4.92
CA VAL A 43 -8.05 7.66 5.55
C VAL A 43 -7.36 7.60 6.91
N LEU A 44 -7.64 6.57 7.71
CA LEU A 44 -7.01 6.35 9.00
C LEU A 44 -5.50 6.06 8.91
N SER A 45 -5.03 5.44 7.82
CA SER A 45 -3.62 5.11 7.61
C SER A 45 -2.75 6.33 7.30
N ALA A 46 -3.34 7.51 7.09
CA ALA A 46 -2.56 8.74 6.94
C ALA A 46 -1.69 8.98 8.19
N GLN A 47 -0.37 8.89 8.00
CA GLN A 47 0.65 9.01 9.05
C GLN A 47 0.48 7.99 10.21
N THR A 48 -0.06 6.82 9.91
CA THR A 48 -0.27 5.73 10.87
C THR A 48 0.16 4.42 10.24
N THR A 49 0.67 3.49 11.03
CA THR A 49 1.04 2.17 10.51
C THR A 49 -0.20 1.34 10.24
N ASP A 50 -0.17 0.53 9.18
CA ASP A 50 -1.27 -0.38 8.83
C ASP A 50 -1.60 -1.32 10.01
N VAL A 51 -0.59 -1.75 10.77
CA VAL A 51 -0.76 -2.56 11.99
C VAL A 51 -1.63 -1.86 13.03
N ARG A 52 -1.41 -0.55 13.25
CA ARG A 52 -2.18 0.24 14.22
C ARG A 52 -3.61 0.49 13.73
N VAL A 53 -3.80 0.74 12.44
CA VAL A 53 -5.15 0.86 11.86
C VAL A 53 -5.88 -0.46 12.03
N ASN A 54 -5.25 -1.56 11.61
CA ASN A 54 -5.84 -2.90 11.67
C ASN A 54 -6.13 -3.40 13.09
N SER A 55 -5.50 -2.84 14.13
CA SER A 55 -5.81 -3.19 15.52
C SER A 55 -7.11 -2.56 16.02
N ILE A 56 -7.55 -1.45 15.42
CA ILE A 56 -8.77 -0.74 15.83
C ILE A 56 -9.96 -0.99 14.90
N THR A 57 -9.72 -1.33 13.63
CA THR A 57 -10.78 -1.51 12.64
C THR A 57 -11.82 -2.58 12.98
N PRO A 58 -11.51 -3.70 13.67
CA PRO A 58 -12.55 -4.67 14.05
C PRO A 58 -13.63 -4.06 14.96
N GLU A 59 -13.23 -3.28 15.96
CA GLU A 59 -14.18 -2.60 16.85
C GLU A 59 -14.88 -1.44 16.12
N LEU A 60 -14.13 -0.65 15.34
CA LEU A 60 -14.66 0.45 14.55
C LEU A 60 -15.78 -0.01 13.61
N PHE A 61 -15.54 -1.04 12.81
CA PHE A 61 -16.52 -1.54 11.84
C PHE A 61 -17.62 -2.39 12.48
N SER A 62 -17.40 -2.92 13.69
CA SER A 62 -18.50 -3.50 14.46
C SER A 62 -19.48 -2.44 14.96
N ARG A 63 -19.02 -1.23 15.31
CA ARG A 63 -19.89 -0.13 15.74
C ARG A 63 -20.47 0.67 14.57
N TYR A 64 -19.68 0.84 13.51
CA TYR A 64 -20.02 1.64 12.34
C TYR A 64 -19.79 0.80 11.06
N PRO A 65 -20.71 -0.12 10.75
CA PRO A 65 -20.54 -1.06 9.64
C PRO A 65 -20.66 -0.42 8.25
N ASP A 66 -21.32 0.74 8.14
CA ASP A 66 -21.57 1.43 6.89
C ASP A 66 -21.51 2.97 7.04
N ALA A 67 -21.68 3.68 5.92
CA ALA A 67 -21.64 5.14 5.88
C ALA A 67 -22.78 5.77 6.70
N ALA A 68 -23.97 5.19 6.73
CA ALA A 68 -25.10 5.73 7.48
C ALA A 68 -24.85 5.64 9.00
N ALA A 69 -24.37 4.51 9.48
CA ALA A 69 -24.01 4.30 10.88
C ALA A 69 -22.87 5.25 11.31
N MET A 70 -21.86 5.44 10.46
CA MET A 70 -20.76 6.38 10.75
C MET A 70 -21.21 7.84 10.70
N ALA A 71 -22.11 8.21 9.78
CA ALA A 71 -22.67 9.56 9.69
C ALA A 71 -23.55 9.91 10.91
N ALA A 72 -24.16 8.90 11.54
CA ALA A 72 -24.93 9.05 12.78
C ALA A 72 -24.07 8.96 14.05
N ALA A 73 -22.75 8.76 13.94
CA ALA A 73 -21.87 8.58 15.08
C ALA A 73 -21.77 9.86 15.93
N GLU A 74 -21.71 9.68 17.25
CA GLU A 74 -21.37 10.77 18.16
C GLU A 74 -19.86 11.08 18.01
N GLU A 75 -19.53 12.37 17.83
CA GLU A 75 -18.16 12.77 17.50
C GLU A 75 -17.17 12.35 18.59
N SER A 76 -17.53 12.47 19.87
CA SER A 76 -16.64 12.13 20.98
C SER A 76 -16.35 10.64 21.07
N GLU A 77 -17.36 9.78 20.85
CA GLU A 77 -17.22 8.32 20.81
C GLU A 77 -16.33 7.87 19.65
N LEU A 78 -16.58 8.36 18.42
CA LEU A 78 -15.74 8.03 17.26
C LEU A 78 -14.30 8.51 17.48
N SER A 79 -14.14 9.73 17.98
CA SER A 79 -12.84 10.35 18.25
C SER A 79 -12.00 9.56 19.25
N GLU A 80 -12.60 9.10 20.34
CA GLU A 80 -11.90 8.30 21.34
C GLU A 80 -11.52 6.91 20.79
N LEU A 81 -12.42 6.27 20.03
CA LEU A 81 -12.15 4.98 19.41
C LEU A 81 -10.96 5.03 18.43
N ILE A 82 -10.84 6.11 17.65
CA ILE A 82 -9.73 6.26 16.68
C ILE A 82 -8.51 7.01 17.24
N ARG A 83 -8.55 7.45 18.49
CA ARG A 83 -7.44 8.14 19.19
C ARG A 83 -6.09 7.43 19.02
N PRO A 84 -5.98 6.09 19.07
CA PRO A 84 -4.70 5.38 18.89
C PRO A 84 -4.04 5.58 17.53
N THR A 85 -4.76 6.10 16.52
CA THR A 85 -4.20 6.33 15.18
C THR A 85 -3.38 7.63 15.08
N GLY A 86 -3.46 8.54 16.06
CA GLY A 86 -2.81 9.85 15.98
C GLY A 86 -3.46 10.77 14.93
N PHE A 87 -3.29 12.09 15.09
CA PHE A 87 -4.04 13.12 14.34
C PHE A 87 -5.56 12.90 14.35
N TYR A 88 -6.05 12.25 15.42
CA TYR A 88 -7.39 11.68 15.48
C TYR A 88 -8.48 12.74 15.31
N GLN A 89 -8.34 13.93 15.89
CA GLN A 89 -9.31 15.02 15.68
C GLN A 89 -9.54 15.39 14.21
N ALA A 90 -8.47 15.45 13.41
CA ALA A 90 -8.60 15.73 11.97
C ALA A 90 -9.19 14.53 11.23
N LYS A 91 -8.85 13.31 11.66
CA LYS A 91 -9.42 12.07 11.11
C LYS A 91 -10.90 11.93 11.45
N THR A 92 -11.34 12.23 12.68
CA THR A 92 -12.75 12.20 13.09
C THR A 92 -13.58 13.11 12.19
N ARG A 93 -13.16 14.37 12.03
CA ARG A 93 -13.83 15.31 11.12
C ARG A 93 -13.85 14.81 9.68
N SER A 94 -12.75 14.22 9.22
CA SER A 94 -12.69 13.65 7.88
C SER A 94 -13.65 12.47 7.73
N LEU A 95 -13.70 11.55 8.69
CA LEU A 95 -14.58 10.38 8.66
C LEU A 95 -16.06 10.75 8.73
N LEU A 96 -16.45 11.64 9.64
CA LEU A 96 -17.83 12.14 9.70
C LEU A 96 -18.21 12.85 8.40
N GLY A 97 -17.35 13.76 7.92
CA GLY A 97 -17.59 14.47 6.66
C GLY A 97 -17.66 13.56 5.44
N LEU A 98 -16.82 12.52 5.37
CA LEU A 98 -16.88 11.50 4.32
C LEU A 98 -18.18 10.71 4.41
N ALA A 99 -18.58 10.28 5.61
CA ALA A 99 -19.77 9.48 5.80
C ALA A 99 -21.04 10.26 5.40
N HIS A 100 -21.14 11.53 5.81
CA HIS A 100 -22.20 12.42 5.37
C HIS A 100 -22.22 12.61 3.85
N ALA A 101 -21.06 12.88 3.23
CA ALA A 101 -20.98 13.07 1.79
C ALA A 101 -21.39 11.81 1.01
N LEU A 102 -21.06 10.62 1.50
CA LEU A 102 -21.51 9.36 0.92
C LEU A 102 -23.03 9.22 1.01
N VAL A 103 -23.63 9.48 2.17
CA VAL A 103 -25.09 9.39 2.36
C VAL A 103 -25.84 10.41 1.49
N GLU A 104 -25.37 11.67 1.43
CA GLU A 104 -26.08 12.75 0.75
C GLU A 104 -25.93 12.72 -0.78
N ALA A 105 -24.76 12.37 -1.29
CA ALA A 105 -24.45 12.48 -2.72
C ALA A 105 -24.31 11.13 -3.44
N HIS A 106 -24.23 10.02 -2.70
CA HIS A 106 -23.93 8.70 -3.24
C HIS A 106 -24.77 7.58 -2.62
N ASP A 107 -25.91 7.90 -1.99
CA ASP A 107 -26.84 6.93 -1.38
C ASP A 107 -26.18 5.98 -0.36
N GLY A 108 -25.11 6.44 0.30
CA GLY A 108 -24.33 5.67 1.27
C GLY A 108 -23.26 4.75 0.66
N GLU A 109 -23.16 4.70 -0.67
CA GLU A 109 -22.25 3.83 -1.41
C GLU A 109 -20.95 4.53 -1.78
N VAL A 110 -19.83 3.80 -1.74
CA VAL A 110 -18.54 4.33 -2.18
C VAL A 110 -18.52 4.42 -3.72
N PRO A 111 -18.34 5.60 -4.32
CA PRO A 111 -18.35 5.72 -5.77
C PRO A 111 -17.11 5.08 -6.39
N ALA A 112 -17.31 4.30 -7.45
CA ALA A 112 -16.23 3.71 -8.23
C ALA A 112 -15.62 4.72 -9.24
N ASP A 113 -15.52 6.00 -8.89
CA ASP A 113 -15.04 7.08 -9.76
C ASP A 113 -13.97 7.94 -9.07
N LEU A 114 -12.92 8.33 -9.81
CA LEU A 114 -11.79 9.06 -9.26
C LEU A 114 -12.16 10.48 -8.82
N GLU A 115 -12.94 11.21 -9.64
CA GLU A 115 -13.29 12.60 -9.33
C GLU A 115 -14.27 12.65 -8.16
N ALA A 116 -15.23 11.73 -8.10
CA ALA A 116 -16.15 11.60 -6.97
C ALA A 116 -15.39 11.27 -5.68
N LEU A 117 -14.48 10.29 -5.69
CA LEU A 117 -13.68 9.94 -4.52
C LEU A 117 -12.84 11.10 -4.01
N VAL A 118 -12.15 11.83 -4.90
CA VAL A 118 -11.28 12.96 -4.50
C VAL A 118 -12.07 14.15 -3.93
N ARG A 119 -13.38 14.24 -4.17
CA ARG A 119 -14.25 15.25 -3.54
C ARG A 119 -14.61 14.90 -2.10
N LEU A 120 -14.44 13.64 -1.68
CA LEU A 120 -14.74 13.23 -0.31
C LEU A 120 -13.71 13.82 0.68
N PRO A 121 -14.14 14.31 1.85
CA PRO A 121 -13.24 14.79 2.89
C PRO A 121 -12.18 13.76 3.29
N GLY A 122 -10.92 14.19 3.35
CA GLY A 122 -9.79 13.33 3.71
C GLY A 122 -9.29 12.41 2.58
N VAL A 123 -9.89 12.44 1.39
CA VAL A 123 -9.54 11.57 0.26
C VAL A 123 -8.73 12.34 -0.79
N GLY A 124 -7.42 12.07 -0.82
CA GLY A 124 -6.56 12.52 -1.91
C GLY A 124 -6.50 11.52 -3.07
N ARG A 125 -5.88 11.93 -4.18
CA ARG A 125 -5.69 11.10 -5.39
C ARG A 125 -5.09 9.72 -5.11
N LYS A 126 -4.08 9.64 -4.23
CA LYS A 126 -3.48 8.37 -3.81
C LYS A 126 -4.50 7.46 -3.12
N THR A 127 -5.26 8.00 -2.16
CA THR A 127 -6.29 7.27 -1.42
C THR A 127 -7.36 6.75 -2.39
N ALA A 128 -7.81 7.60 -3.33
CA ALA A 128 -8.78 7.19 -4.34
C ALA A 128 -8.26 6.02 -5.19
N PHE A 129 -7.00 6.05 -5.65
CA PHE A 129 -6.44 4.91 -6.40
C PHE A 129 -6.27 3.64 -5.57
N VAL A 130 -5.98 3.73 -4.28
CA VAL A 130 -5.97 2.55 -3.39
C VAL A 130 -7.35 1.90 -3.41
N VAL A 131 -8.42 2.68 -3.23
CA VAL A 131 -9.80 2.18 -3.21
C VAL A 131 -10.22 1.64 -4.56
N LEU A 132 -10.04 2.41 -5.64
CA LEU A 132 -10.37 1.99 -7.01
C LEU A 132 -9.67 0.68 -7.41
N GLY A 133 -8.37 0.58 -7.12
CA GLY A 133 -7.57 -0.57 -7.48
C GLY A 133 -7.96 -1.84 -6.72
N ASN A 134 -8.21 -1.73 -5.42
CA ASN A 134 -8.41 -2.89 -4.55
C ASN A 134 -9.88 -3.29 -4.36
N ALA A 135 -10.82 -2.34 -4.40
CA ALA A 135 -12.24 -2.62 -4.18
C ALA A 135 -13.05 -2.72 -5.48
N PHE A 136 -12.62 -2.03 -6.55
CA PHE A 136 -13.38 -1.94 -7.79
C PHE A 136 -12.64 -2.48 -9.03
N ASN A 137 -11.44 -3.05 -8.85
CA ASN A 137 -10.59 -3.53 -9.95
C ASN A 137 -10.35 -2.46 -11.05
N ARG A 138 -10.35 -1.17 -10.67
CA ARG A 138 -10.05 -0.04 -11.57
C ARG A 138 -8.58 0.37 -11.37
N PRO A 139 -7.68 0.06 -12.32
CA PRO A 139 -6.25 0.17 -12.05
C PRO A 139 -5.77 1.59 -11.76
N GLY A 140 -4.82 1.71 -10.82
CA GLY A 140 -4.22 2.98 -10.45
C GLY A 140 -2.81 2.81 -9.89
N LEU A 141 -1.95 3.80 -10.12
CA LEU A 141 -0.61 3.85 -9.52
C LEU A 141 -0.65 4.63 -8.21
N THR A 142 -0.40 3.97 -7.09
CA THR A 142 -0.44 4.61 -5.76
C THR A 142 0.95 5.10 -5.37
N VAL A 143 1.35 6.27 -5.89
CA VAL A 143 2.69 6.81 -5.64
C VAL A 143 2.85 7.29 -4.20
N ASP A 144 3.54 6.50 -3.39
CA ASP A 144 3.98 6.86 -2.05
C ASP A 144 5.52 7.01 -1.97
N THR A 145 6.04 7.13 -0.76
CA THR A 145 7.50 7.30 -0.54
C THR A 145 8.30 6.05 -0.90
N HIS A 146 7.70 4.85 -0.85
CA HIS A 146 8.33 3.61 -1.30
C HIS A 146 8.33 3.55 -2.82
N PHE A 147 7.17 3.72 -3.45
CA PHE A 147 7.00 3.71 -4.89
C PHE A 147 7.92 4.74 -5.55
N GLY A 148 7.85 6.01 -5.15
CA GLY A 148 8.66 7.08 -5.75
C GLY A 148 10.16 6.87 -5.57
N ARG A 149 10.60 6.29 -4.44
CA ARG A 149 12.01 5.93 -4.22
C ARG A 149 12.44 4.81 -5.14
N LEU A 150 11.65 3.73 -5.25
CA LEU A 150 12.00 2.57 -6.05
C LEU A 150 11.89 2.85 -7.55
N ALA A 151 10.91 3.64 -7.99
CA ALA A 151 10.80 4.11 -9.37
C ALA A 151 12.10 4.79 -9.82
N ARG A 152 12.68 5.63 -8.96
CA ARG A 152 13.99 6.27 -9.21
C ARG A 152 15.15 5.27 -9.17
N ARG A 153 15.25 4.45 -8.12
CA ARG A 153 16.34 3.45 -7.99
C ARG A 153 16.35 2.41 -9.12
N LEU A 154 15.18 2.05 -9.62
CA LEU A 154 15.01 1.12 -10.74
C LEU A 154 15.18 1.82 -12.09
N GLY A 155 15.42 3.13 -12.12
CA GLY A 155 15.64 3.90 -13.35
C GLY A 155 14.39 4.00 -14.23
N MET A 156 13.20 4.00 -13.64
CA MET A 156 11.94 4.24 -14.35
C MET A 156 11.83 5.73 -14.71
N THR A 157 12.08 6.60 -13.73
CA THR A 157 11.98 8.07 -13.84
C THR A 157 12.98 8.74 -12.91
N GLU A 158 13.29 10.01 -13.16
CA GLU A 158 14.07 10.89 -12.26
C GLU A 158 13.17 11.86 -11.48
N GLN A 159 11.88 11.90 -11.81
CA GLN A 159 10.90 12.79 -11.17
C GLN A 159 10.77 12.47 -9.66
N THR A 160 10.53 13.52 -8.87
CA THR A 160 10.31 13.42 -7.42
C THR A 160 8.89 13.81 -7.01
N ASP A 161 8.21 14.60 -7.83
CA ASP A 161 6.80 14.93 -7.64
C ASP A 161 5.92 13.69 -7.89
N PRO A 162 5.02 13.32 -6.96
CA PRO A 162 4.21 12.10 -7.08
C PRO A 162 3.37 12.01 -8.36
N VAL A 163 2.80 13.12 -8.83
CA VAL A 163 1.97 13.15 -10.04
C VAL A 163 2.82 12.97 -11.28
N LYS A 164 4.00 13.61 -11.33
CA LYS A 164 4.94 13.40 -12.43
C LYS A 164 5.51 11.98 -12.45
N VAL A 165 5.72 11.37 -11.28
CA VAL A 165 6.13 9.96 -11.16
C VAL A 165 5.03 9.03 -11.67
N GLU A 166 3.77 9.28 -11.28
CA GLU A 166 2.58 8.53 -11.76
C GLU A 166 2.57 8.48 -13.30
N HIS A 167 2.60 9.65 -13.96
CA HIS A 167 2.57 9.73 -15.42
C HIS A 167 3.78 9.05 -16.07
N ALA A 168 5.00 9.30 -15.57
CA ALA A 168 6.22 8.73 -16.15
C ALA A 168 6.26 7.19 -16.03
N VAL A 169 5.75 6.62 -14.93
CA VAL A 169 5.69 5.17 -14.75
C VAL A 169 4.54 4.56 -15.54
N ALA A 170 3.40 5.25 -15.66
CA ALA A 170 2.27 4.81 -16.48
C ALA A 170 2.66 4.53 -17.95
N GLU A 171 3.57 5.31 -18.53
CA GLU A 171 4.08 5.08 -19.89
C GLU A 171 4.87 3.76 -20.05
N LEU A 172 5.37 3.18 -18.96
CA LEU A 172 6.23 2.00 -18.96
C LEU A 172 5.44 0.69 -18.82
N PHE A 173 4.23 0.72 -18.25
CA PHE A 173 3.44 -0.46 -17.88
C PHE A 173 2.02 -0.38 -18.47
N GLU A 174 1.40 -1.54 -18.71
CA GLU A 174 0.00 -1.56 -19.14
C GLU A 174 -0.93 -1.25 -17.95
N PRO A 175 -2.09 -0.59 -18.16
CA PRO A 175 -2.99 -0.22 -17.08
C PRO A 175 -3.36 -1.38 -16.15
N LYS A 176 -3.62 -2.57 -16.69
CA LYS A 176 -3.93 -3.78 -15.91
C LYS A 176 -2.87 -4.16 -14.87
N ASP A 177 -1.62 -3.72 -15.04
CA ASP A 177 -0.51 -4.05 -14.14
C ASP A 177 -0.32 -2.99 -13.03
N TRP A 178 -1.01 -1.85 -13.07
CA TRP A 178 -0.69 -0.69 -12.23
C TRP A 178 -0.92 -0.93 -10.73
N THR A 179 -2.04 -1.53 -10.35
CA THR A 179 -2.35 -1.82 -8.95
C THR A 179 -1.33 -2.80 -8.37
N ASP A 180 -1.09 -3.91 -9.08
CA ASP A 180 -0.11 -4.93 -8.71
C ASP A 180 1.31 -4.39 -8.62
N LEU A 181 1.72 -3.58 -9.60
CA LEU A 181 3.02 -2.91 -9.58
C LEU A 181 3.16 -2.05 -8.31
N SER A 182 2.10 -1.33 -7.94
CA SER A 182 2.10 -0.49 -6.74
C SER A 182 2.30 -1.32 -5.48
N HIS A 183 1.54 -2.41 -5.32
CA HIS A 183 1.72 -3.34 -4.19
C HIS A 183 3.12 -3.92 -4.14
N ARG A 184 3.63 -4.43 -5.28
CA ARG A 184 4.96 -5.05 -5.36
C ARG A 184 6.08 -4.09 -5.03
N LEU A 185 6.01 -2.83 -5.49
CA LEU A 185 7.01 -1.82 -5.16
C LEU A 185 6.92 -1.41 -3.68
N ILE A 186 5.73 -1.24 -3.13
CA ILE A 186 5.56 -0.94 -1.69
C ILE A 186 6.12 -2.09 -0.84
N TYR A 187 5.77 -3.33 -1.17
CA TYR A 187 6.29 -4.53 -0.50
C TYR A 187 7.82 -4.57 -0.55
N HIS A 188 8.39 -4.47 -1.75
CA HIS A 188 9.83 -4.51 -1.94
C HIS A 188 10.54 -3.37 -1.18
N GLY A 189 9.95 -2.17 -1.19
CA GLY A 189 10.49 -1.00 -0.50
C GLY A 189 10.40 -1.09 1.02
N ARG A 190 9.48 -1.88 1.57
CA ARG A 190 9.33 -2.14 3.01
C ARG A 190 10.21 -3.31 3.49
N ARG A 191 10.46 -4.30 2.62
CA ARG A 191 11.09 -5.59 2.98
C ARG A 191 12.58 -5.65 2.65
N VAL A 192 13.01 -5.01 1.56
CA VAL A 192 14.36 -5.17 0.99
C VAL A 192 15.03 -3.82 0.70
N CYS A 193 14.35 -2.96 -0.06
CA CYS A 193 14.93 -1.73 -0.61
C CYS A 193 14.71 -0.53 0.33
N HIS A 194 15.22 -0.63 1.55
CA HIS A 194 15.09 0.37 2.62
C HIS A 194 15.62 1.74 2.21
N SER A 195 15.07 2.80 2.80
CA SER A 195 15.42 4.18 2.44
C SER A 195 16.91 4.49 2.69
N ARG A 196 17.43 4.15 3.88
CA ARG A 196 18.81 4.44 4.29
C ARG A 196 19.83 3.40 3.85
N ARG A 197 19.59 2.12 4.17
CA ARG A 197 20.53 1.00 3.89
C ARG A 197 19.77 -0.16 3.23
N PRO A 198 19.57 -0.16 1.90
CA PRO A 198 18.90 -1.26 1.21
C PRO A 198 19.73 -2.55 1.24
N ALA A 199 19.06 -3.70 1.26
CA ALA A 199 19.68 -5.02 1.24
C ALA A 199 20.04 -5.46 -0.20
N CYS A 200 20.96 -4.75 -0.84
CA CYS A 200 21.30 -4.99 -2.26
C CYS A 200 21.82 -6.42 -2.52
N GLY A 201 22.65 -6.97 -1.63
CA GLY A 201 23.20 -8.33 -1.74
C GLY A 201 22.16 -9.46 -1.64
N ALA A 202 20.99 -9.17 -1.07
CA ALA A 202 19.86 -10.10 -0.94
C ALA A 202 18.68 -9.74 -1.86
N CYS A 203 18.84 -8.76 -2.77
CA CYS A 203 17.76 -8.25 -3.59
C CYS A 203 17.50 -9.15 -4.81
N PRO A 204 16.26 -9.67 -5.03
CA PRO A 204 15.95 -10.58 -6.14
C PRO A 204 16.12 -9.95 -7.53
N VAL A 205 16.10 -8.62 -7.60
CA VAL A 205 16.23 -7.86 -8.86
C VAL A 205 17.55 -7.11 -8.98
N ALA A 206 18.55 -7.44 -8.14
CA ALA A 206 19.85 -6.79 -8.11
C ALA A 206 20.53 -6.69 -9.49
N HIS A 207 20.54 -7.79 -10.24
CA HIS A 207 21.15 -7.87 -11.57
C HIS A 207 20.48 -7.00 -12.65
N LEU A 208 19.29 -6.46 -12.39
CA LEU A 208 18.55 -5.55 -13.28
C LEU A 208 18.51 -4.11 -12.75
N CYS A 209 19.08 -3.86 -11.58
CA CYS A 209 18.92 -2.61 -10.84
C CYS A 209 20.08 -1.63 -11.17
N PRO A 210 19.78 -0.43 -11.72
CA PRO A 210 20.79 0.60 -11.97
C PRO A 210 21.40 1.17 -10.71
N SER A 211 20.67 1.11 -9.58
CA SER A 211 21.14 1.57 -8.28
C SER A 211 21.65 0.43 -7.40
N TYR A 212 21.99 -0.73 -7.96
CA TYR A 212 22.71 -1.76 -7.21
C TYR A 212 24.02 -1.18 -6.63
N GLY A 213 24.37 -1.57 -5.40
CA GLY A 213 25.54 -1.04 -4.69
C GLY A 213 25.28 0.22 -3.87
N THR A 214 24.04 0.74 -3.85
CA THR A 214 23.67 1.88 -2.98
C THR A 214 23.44 1.50 -1.51
N GLY A 215 23.49 0.22 -1.17
CA GLY A 215 23.36 -0.31 0.18
C GLY A 215 24.27 -1.50 0.41
N GLU A 216 23.89 -2.39 1.34
CA GLU A 216 24.70 -3.56 1.70
C GLU A 216 24.76 -4.55 0.54
N THR A 217 25.96 -4.88 0.05
CA THR A 217 26.18 -5.81 -1.07
C THR A 217 26.69 -7.17 -0.63
N ASP A 218 27.25 -7.30 0.58
CA ASP A 218 27.56 -8.62 1.12
C ASP A 218 26.25 -9.40 1.32
N ALA A 219 26.19 -10.61 0.77
CA ALA A 219 24.95 -11.37 0.71
C ALA A 219 24.43 -11.73 2.11
N GLU A 220 25.33 -12.08 3.04
CA GLU A 220 24.95 -12.50 4.38
C GLU A 220 24.54 -11.29 5.22
N ALA A 221 25.33 -10.23 5.22
CA ALA A 221 24.98 -8.98 5.89
C ALA A 221 23.68 -8.37 5.34
N ALA A 222 23.43 -8.47 4.03
CA ALA A 222 22.19 -7.99 3.42
C ALA A 222 20.96 -8.79 3.86
N ARG A 223 21.08 -10.12 4.04
CA ARG A 223 19.97 -10.95 4.57
C ARG A 223 19.54 -10.50 5.96
N GLN A 224 20.48 -10.08 6.80
CA GLN A 224 20.19 -9.57 8.15
C GLN A 224 19.38 -8.24 8.13
N LEU A 225 19.32 -7.56 6.99
CA LEU A 225 18.53 -6.33 6.82
C LEU A 225 17.10 -6.58 6.35
N LEU A 226 16.75 -7.80 5.95
CA LEU A 226 15.40 -8.12 5.49
C LEU A 226 14.38 -7.91 6.60
N LYS A 227 13.14 -7.54 6.23
CA LYS A 227 12.06 -7.18 7.16
C LYS A 227 10.78 -7.95 6.87
N TYR A 228 9.85 -7.89 7.83
CA TYR A 228 8.57 -8.60 7.80
C TYR A 228 8.78 -10.10 7.63
N GLU A 229 8.05 -10.75 6.74
CA GLU A 229 8.17 -12.19 6.52
C GLU A 229 9.53 -12.61 5.95
N LEU A 230 10.30 -11.68 5.35
CA LEU A 230 11.64 -11.99 4.83
C LEU A 230 12.74 -11.87 5.88
N ALA A 231 12.44 -11.39 7.09
CA ALA A 231 13.44 -11.28 8.15
C ALA A 231 13.95 -12.67 8.57
N PRO A 232 15.24 -12.81 8.95
CA PRO A 232 15.77 -14.08 9.46
C PRO A 232 14.95 -14.62 10.63
N GLY A 233 14.67 -15.92 10.64
CA GLY A 233 13.85 -16.58 11.67
C GLY A 233 12.34 -16.48 11.43
N ARG A 234 11.90 -16.01 10.26
CA ARG A 234 10.48 -15.88 9.88
C ARG A 234 10.11 -16.71 8.66
N GLU A 235 10.90 -17.74 8.36
CA GLU A 235 10.78 -18.59 7.19
C GLU A 235 9.42 -19.29 7.13
N GLU A 236 8.87 -19.72 8.27
CA GLU A 236 7.55 -20.34 8.34
C GLU A 236 6.43 -19.36 7.94
N LEU A 237 6.49 -18.11 8.41
CA LEU A 237 5.53 -17.08 8.03
C LEU A 237 5.60 -16.80 6.52
N HIS A 238 6.81 -16.69 5.97
CA HIS A 238 6.99 -16.52 4.53
C HIS A 238 6.43 -17.69 3.74
N HIS A 239 6.70 -18.92 4.19
CA HIS A 239 6.19 -20.14 3.55
C HIS A 239 4.66 -20.18 3.53
N LYS A 240 3.99 -19.86 4.63
CA LYS A 240 2.51 -19.78 4.69
C LYS A 240 1.96 -18.70 3.74
N LEU A 241 2.58 -17.53 3.68
CA LEU A 241 2.20 -16.48 2.73
C LEU A 241 2.33 -16.96 1.27
N MET A 242 3.42 -17.68 0.95
CA MET A 242 3.61 -18.29 -0.39
C MET A 242 2.57 -19.36 -0.71
N GLN A 243 2.01 -20.04 0.30
CA GLN A 243 0.90 -20.98 0.16
C GLN A 243 -0.48 -20.31 0.06
N GLY A 244 -0.54 -18.98 0.09
CA GLY A 244 -1.78 -18.22 -0.05
C GLY A 244 -2.55 -17.99 1.25
N PHE A 245 -1.93 -18.22 2.42
CA PHE A 245 -2.55 -17.85 3.69
C PHE A 245 -2.76 -16.32 3.75
N THR A 246 -3.99 -15.91 4.07
CA THR A 246 -4.32 -14.51 4.24
C THR A 246 -3.73 -13.94 5.54
N ARG A 247 -3.53 -12.63 5.57
CA ARG A 247 -3.09 -11.92 6.78
C ARG A 247 -4.02 -12.16 7.97
N ARG A 248 -5.33 -12.25 7.74
CA ARG A 248 -6.32 -12.56 8.77
C ARG A 248 -6.11 -13.95 9.37
N GLN A 249 -5.92 -14.97 8.54
CA GLN A 249 -5.64 -16.35 8.98
C GLN A 249 -4.34 -16.43 9.79
N LEU A 250 -3.28 -15.77 9.31
CA LEU A 250 -1.99 -15.74 10.01
C LEU A 250 -2.08 -15.11 11.40
N ARG A 251 -2.86 -14.03 11.56
CA ARG A 251 -3.07 -13.44 12.89
C ARG A 251 -3.88 -14.33 13.82
N SER A 252 -4.90 -15.04 13.31
CA SER A 252 -5.63 -16.00 14.14
C SER A 252 -4.77 -17.18 14.60
N GLU A 253 -3.72 -17.51 13.84
CA GLU A 253 -2.70 -18.49 14.22
C GLU A 253 -1.60 -17.90 15.12
N GLY A 254 -1.69 -16.62 15.49
CA GLY A 254 -0.73 -15.95 16.38
C GLY A 254 0.54 -15.42 15.71
N TYR A 255 0.62 -15.44 14.37
CA TYR A 255 1.78 -14.85 13.68
C TYR A 255 1.73 -13.32 13.75
N PRO A 256 2.75 -12.65 14.32
CA PRO A 256 2.84 -11.20 14.24
C PRO A 256 3.02 -10.79 12.77
N LEU A 257 2.33 -9.76 12.26
CA LEU A 257 2.50 -9.30 10.87
C LEU A 257 3.23 -7.96 10.75
N SER A 258 3.70 -7.42 11.87
CA SER A 258 4.60 -6.27 11.93
C SER A 258 6.05 -6.66 11.67
N ALA A 259 6.84 -5.68 11.23
CA ALA A 259 8.30 -5.78 11.12
C ALA A 259 9.00 -5.77 12.47
#